data_AF-A0A3C1DG63-F1
#
_entry.id   AF-A0A3C1DG63-F1
#
_cell.length_a   1.000
_cell.length_b   1.000
_cell.length_c   1.000
_cell.angle_alpha   90.00
_cell.angle_beta   90.00
_cell.angle_gamma   90.00
#
_symmetry.space_group_name_H-M   'P 1'
#
loop_
_entity.id
_entity.type
_entity.pdbx_description
1 polymer ?
#
loop_
_entity_poly.entity_id
_entity_poly.type
_entity_poly.pdbx_seq_one_letter_code
_entity_poly.pdbx_strand_id
1 'polypeptide(L)'
;MPNREKLPYGLEGQAIFYAGPTPPAAGRPFGAIGPTTAGRMDFAAPRLYDAGVAATIGKGVRAQQVKDACVRNGAVYFIAVGGAAAYLAKCVESSKTLAYDDLGTEALRRVEVKDFPVFVGIDTCGNDVYDRAGA
;
A
#
# COMPACT_ATOMS: atom_id res chain seq x y z
N MET A 1 -21.42 -14.87 -2.89
CA MET A 1 -20.23 -14.10 -2.51
C MET A 1 -20.57 -13.36 -1.22
N PRO A 2 -19.72 -13.39 -0.19
CA PRO A 2 -20.01 -12.68 1.06
C PRO A 2 -20.21 -11.19 0.78
N ASN A 3 -21.13 -10.59 1.52
CA ASN A 3 -21.59 -9.21 1.33
C ASN A 3 -20.39 -8.25 1.43
N ARG A 4 -19.97 -7.63 0.31
CA ARG A 4 -18.93 -6.59 0.34
C ARG A 4 -19.50 -5.39 1.09
N GLU A 5 -19.13 -5.23 2.35
CA GLU A 5 -19.32 -3.96 3.03
C GLU A 5 -18.58 -2.89 2.23
N LYS A 6 -19.32 -1.87 1.81
CA LYS A 6 -18.79 -0.81 0.96
C LYS A 6 -17.76 -0.03 1.77
N LEU A 7 -16.49 -0.12 1.41
CA LEU A 7 -15.44 0.64 2.07
C LEU A 7 -15.71 2.15 1.92
N PRO A 8 -15.54 2.94 3.00
CA PRO A 8 -15.59 4.38 2.89
C PRO A 8 -14.47 4.91 1.99
N TYR A 9 -14.56 6.19 1.62
CA TYR A 9 -13.50 6.92 0.89
C TYR A 9 -13.19 6.42 -0.54
N GLY A 10 -13.97 5.47 -1.05
CA GLY A 10 -13.81 4.93 -2.40
C GLY A 10 -12.54 4.10 -2.55
N LEU A 11 -12.23 3.25 -1.55
CA LEU A 11 -11.05 2.39 -1.56
C LEU A 11 -11.19 1.16 -2.45
N GLU A 12 -12.41 0.83 -2.90
CA GLU A 12 -12.65 -0.26 -3.84
C GLU A 12 -11.88 0.00 -5.16
N GLY A 13 -11.14 -1.01 -5.62
CA GLY A 13 -10.28 -0.93 -6.80
C GLY A 13 -8.99 -0.13 -6.61
N GLN A 14 -8.75 0.45 -5.42
CA GLN A 14 -7.55 1.25 -5.16
C GLN A 14 -6.41 0.41 -4.59
N ALA A 15 -5.20 0.98 -4.63
CA ALA A 15 -4.05 0.47 -3.90
C ALA A 15 -3.86 1.26 -2.59
N ILE A 16 -3.60 0.56 -1.48
CA ILE A 16 -3.27 1.21 -0.20
C ILE A 16 -1.76 1.22 -0.01
N PHE A 17 -1.15 2.40 0.03
CA PHE A 17 0.27 2.57 0.31
C PHE A 17 0.51 2.86 1.79
N TYR A 18 1.16 1.93 2.49
CA TYR A 18 1.55 2.11 3.89
C TYR A 18 2.79 3.00 3.97
N ALA A 19 2.58 4.29 4.21
CA ALA A 19 3.63 5.29 4.26
C ALA A 19 3.31 6.39 5.27
N GLY A 20 4.37 6.98 5.83
CA GLY A 20 4.30 8.23 6.59
C GLY A 20 5.11 9.30 5.84
N PRO A 21 4.47 10.20 5.09
CA PRO A 21 5.19 11.23 4.34
C PRO A 21 5.70 12.34 5.25
N THR A 22 6.76 13.02 4.83
CA THR A 22 7.20 14.28 5.46
C THR A 22 6.41 15.48 4.92
N PRO A 23 6.46 16.64 5.59
CA PRO A 23 5.80 17.85 5.11
C PRO A 23 6.19 18.24 3.67
N PRO A 24 5.35 19.03 2.97
CA PRO A 24 5.64 19.51 1.63
C PRO A 24 7.00 20.21 1.53
N ALA A 25 7.76 19.91 0.49
CA ALA A 25 9.06 20.55 0.25
C ALA A 25 9.43 20.55 -1.23
N ALA A 26 10.23 21.54 -1.65
CA ALA A 26 10.69 21.71 -3.03
C ALA A 26 9.55 21.71 -4.07
N GLY A 27 8.43 22.38 -3.77
CA GLY A 27 7.28 22.49 -4.67
C GLY A 27 6.46 21.20 -4.86
N ARG A 28 6.73 20.16 -4.07
CA ARG A 28 6.05 18.85 -4.15
C ARG A 28 5.12 18.63 -2.95
N PRO A 29 4.08 17.79 -3.09
CA PRO A 29 3.16 17.50 -1.99
C PRO A 29 3.83 16.92 -0.74
N PHE A 30 4.96 16.22 -0.91
CA PHE A 30 5.76 15.66 0.17
C PHE A 30 7.25 15.91 -0.08
N GLY A 31 8.02 16.17 0.98
CA GLY A 31 9.49 16.20 0.87
C GLY A 31 10.08 14.82 0.60
N ALA A 32 9.55 13.81 1.28
CA ALA A 32 9.87 12.40 1.14
C ALA A 32 8.62 11.56 1.47
N ILE A 33 8.45 10.43 0.78
CA ILE A 33 7.42 9.43 1.10
C ILE A 33 7.99 8.03 0.84
N GLY A 34 8.08 7.22 1.88
CA GLY A 34 8.67 5.88 1.81
C GLY A 34 7.78 4.81 2.41
N PRO A 35 7.95 3.54 2.00
CA PRO A 35 7.19 2.44 2.56
C PRO A 35 7.51 2.22 4.04
N THR A 36 6.48 1.83 4.77
CA THR A 36 6.62 1.28 6.11
C THR A 36 6.42 -0.23 6.13
N THR A 37 6.81 -0.89 7.22
CA THR A 37 6.77 -2.35 7.33
C THR A 37 5.34 -2.88 7.23
N ALA A 38 5.02 -3.59 6.14
CA ALA A 38 3.67 -4.01 5.79
C ALA A 38 3.06 -5.04 6.76
N GLY A 39 3.90 -5.86 7.41
CA GLY A 39 3.45 -6.86 8.38
C GLY A 39 2.66 -6.30 9.56
N ARG A 40 2.85 -5.02 9.91
CA ARG A 40 2.04 -4.37 10.97
C ARG A 40 0.56 -4.21 10.60
N MET A 41 0.21 -4.36 9.32
CA MET A 41 -1.16 -4.19 8.80
C MET A 41 -1.79 -5.54 8.42
N ASP A 42 -1.13 -6.66 8.72
CA ASP A 42 -1.62 -8.00 8.37
C ASP A 42 -2.93 -8.38 9.07
N PHE A 43 -3.23 -7.77 10.22
CA PHE A 43 -4.49 -7.95 10.93
C PHE A 43 -5.70 -7.40 10.14
N ALA A 44 -5.49 -6.38 9.29
CA ALA A 44 -6.54 -5.69 8.55
C ALA A 44 -6.54 -6.03 7.06
N ALA A 45 -5.38 -6.32 6.47
CA ALA A 45 -5.22 -6.50 5.04
C ALA A 45 -6.17 -7.55 4.42
N PRO A 46 -6.40 -8.75 5.03
CA PRO A 46 -7.35 -9.72 4.46
C PRO A 46 -8.75 -9.13 4.28
N ARG A 47 -9.28 -8.45 5.30
CA ARG A 47 -10.61 -7.82 5.23
C ARG A 47 -10.67 -6.69 4.21
N LEU A 48 -9.58 -5.94 4.06
CA LEU A 48 -9.49 -4.87 3.06
C LEU A 48 -9.54 -5.44 1.63
N TYR A 49 -8.85 -6.55 1.37
CA TYR A 49 -8.94 -7.23 0.08
C TYR A 49 -10.32 -7.82 -0.17
N ASP A 50 -10.91 -8.48 0.83
CA ASP A 50 -12.27 -9.04 0.75
C ASP A 50 -13.31 -7.95 0.42
N ALA A 51 -13.08 -6.74 0.93
CA ALA A 51 -13.91 -5.57 0.69
C ALA A 51 -13.56 -4.78 -0.60
N GLY A 52 -12.62 -5.28 -1.41
CA GLY A 52 -12.38 -4.80 -2.77
C GLY A 52 -11.14 -3.92 -2.98
N VAL A 53 -10.26 -3.78 -1.99
CA VAL A 53 -8.92 -3.18 -2.22
C VAL A 53 -8.16 -4.06 -3.21
N ALA A 54 -7.65 -3.47 -4.29
CA ALA A 54 -7.00 -4.22 -5.37
C ALA A 54 -5.54 -4.57 -5.04
N ALA A 55 -4.87 -3.71 -4.26
CA ALA A 55 -3.48 -3.91 -3.92
C ALA A 55 -3.08 -3.23 -2.60
N THR A 56 -1.99 -3.70 -2.00
CA THR A 56 -1.31 -2.97 -0.93
C THR A 56 0.15 -2.75 -1.30
N ILE A 57 0.73 -1.64 -0.85
CA ILE A 57 2.13 -1.26 -1.11
C ILE A 57 2.83 -1.04 0.24
N GLY A 58 3.99 -1.64 0.43
CA GLY A 58 4.78 -1.48 1.67
C GLY A 58 6.19 -2.05 1.53
N LYS A 59 6.78 -2.49 2.65
CA LYS A 59 8.04 -3.26 2.64
C LYS A 59 8.00 -4.45 3.59
N GLY A 60 8.83 -5.44 3.29
CA GLY A 60 9.02 -6.63 4.12
C GLY A 60 8.03 -7.76 3.83
N VAL A 61 8.21 -8.86 4.56
CA VAL A 61 7.40 -10.08 4.47
C VAL A 61 5.97 -9.87 4.97
N ARG A 62 5.06 -10.75 4.55
CA ARG A 62 3.66 -10.78 4.98
C ARG A 62 3.29 -12.16 5.53
N ALA A 63 2.33 -12.20 6.44
CA ALA A 63 1.79 -13.44 6.98
C ALA A 63 0.99 -14.24 5.93
N GLN A 64 0.89 -15.56 6.14
CA GLN A 64 0.18 -16.47 5.23
C GLN A 64 -1.26 -16.04 4.93
N GLN A 65 -1.99 -15.55 5.94
CA GLN A 65 -3.36 -15.05 5.78
C GLN A 65 -3.51 -13.95 4.72
N VAL A 66 -2.46 -13.15 4.50
CA VAL A 66 -2.43 -12.11 3.46
C VAL A 66 -2.24 -12.75 2.09
N LYS A 67 -1.34 -13.73 1.96
CA LYS A 67 -1.12 -14.46 0.71
C LYS A 67 -2.42 -15.14 0.27
N ASP A 68 -3.09 -15.83 1.20
CA ASP A 68 -4.38 -16.48 0.95
C ASP A 68 -5.45 -15.46 0.53
N ALA A 69 -5.40 -14.25 1.10
CA ALA A 69 -6.31 -13.16 0.74
C ALA A 69 -6.01 -12.55 -0.63
N CYS A 70 -4.75 -12.45 -1.04
CA CYS A 70 -4.36 -12.09 -2.40
C CYS A 70 -4.93 -13.09 -3.41
N VAL A 71 -4.77 -14.39 -3.15
CA VAL A 71 -5.29 -15.45 -4.02
C VAL A 71 -6.81 -15.41 -4.12
N ARG A 72 -7.53 -15.37 -2.99
CA ARG A 72 -9.00 -15.43 -2.99
C ARG A 72 -9.67 -14.22 -3.65
N ASN A 73 -8.98 -13.07 -3.68
CA ASN A 73 -9.52 -11.81 -4.21
C ASN A 73 -8.90 -11.36 -5.54
N GLY A 74 -7.88 -12.07 -6.05
CA GLY A 74 -7.09 -11.59 -7.19
C GLY A 74 -6.36 -10.27 -6.90
N ALA A 75 -5.96 -10.05 -5.64
CA ALA A 75 -5.25 -8.85 -5.20
C ALA A 75 -3.73 -9.05 -5.21
N VAL A 76 -2.97 -7.95 -5.22
CA VAL A 76 -1.50 -7.97 -5.28
C VAL A 76 -0.89 -7.21 -4.10
N TYR A 77 0.18 -7.75 -3.53
CA TYR A 77 1.04 -6.99 -2.63
C TYR A 77 2.29 -6.52 -3.39
N PHE A 78 2.49 -5.22 -3.41
CA PHE A 78 3.65 -4.58 -4.00
C PHE A 78 4.68 -4.20 -2.93
N ILE A 79 5.95 -4.39 -3.25
CA ILE A 79 7.08 -3.94 -2.44
C ILE A 79 7.64 -2.67 -3.05
N ALA A 80 7.63 -1.60 -2.28
CA ALA A 80 8.38 -0.39 -2.60
C ALA A 80 9.77 -0.44 -1.94
N VAL A 81 10.75 0.23 -2.56
CA VAL A 81 12.15 0.21 -2.09
C VAL A 81 12.31 1.08 -0.84
N GLY A 82 12.71 0.46 0.27
CA GLY A 82 13.09 1.18 1.48
C GLY A 82 14.35 2.04 1.27
N GLY A 83 14.38 3.25 1.83
CA GLY A 83 15.51 4.18 1.69
C GLY A 83 15.43 5.11 0.47
N ALA A 84 14.55 4.86 -0.49
CA ALA A 84 14.37 5.69 -1.68
C ALA A 84 13.29 6.80 -1.52
N ALA A 85 12.94 7.19 -0.29
CA ALA A 85 11.77 8.03 -0.02
C ALA A 85 11.77 9.41 -0.71
N ALA A 86 12.94 10.04 -0.84
CA ALA A 86 13.09 11.31 -1.54
C ALA A 86 12.88 11.18 -3.06
N TYR A 87 13.26 10.03 -3.62
CA TYR A 87 13.02 9.70 -5.03
C TYR A 87 11.54 9.38 -5.27
N LEU A 88 10.93 8.54 -4.44
CA LEU A 88 9.50 8.22 -4.53
C LEU A 88 8.61 9.46 -4.42
N ALA A 89 9.00 10.46 -3.64
CA ALA A 89 8.28 11.74 -3.59
C ALA A 89 8.31 12.54 -4.91
N LYS A 90 9.25 12.26 -5.82
CA LYS A 90 9.24 12.85 -7.18
C LYS A 90 8.19 12.21 -8.09
N CYS A 91 7.76 10.98 -7.77
CA CYS A 91 6.72 10.25 -8.50
C CYS A 91 5.31 10.66 -8.05
N VAL A 92 5.15 11.55 -7.06
CA VAL A 92 3.85 12.00 -6.55
C VAL A 92 3.44 13.28 -7.27
N GLU A 93 2.31 13.22 -7.99
CA GLU A 93 1.75 14.36 -8.72
C GLU A 93 0.83 15.20 -7.82
N SER A 94 -0.01 14.54 -7.02
CA SER A 94 -0.96 15.24 -6.14
C SER A 94 -1.22 14.48 -4.84
N SER A 95 -1.66 15.21 -3.80
CA SER A 95 -2.05 14.64 -2.51
C SER A 95 -3.23 15.42 -1.93
N LYS A 96 -4.25 14.70 -1.46
CA LYS A 96 -5.43 15.26 -0.80
C LYS A 96 -5.76 14.47 0.46
N THR A 97 -5.85 15.14 1.61
CA THR A 97 -6.37 14.50 2.83
C THR A 97 -7.84 14.12 2.63
N LEU A 98 -8.18 12.86 2.94
CA LEU A 98 -9.55 12.33 2.90
C LEU A 98 -10.17 12.24 4.29
N ALA A 99 -9.38 11.85 5.30
CA ALA A 99 -9.83 11.66 6.68
C ALA A 99 -8.67 11.70 7.67
N TYR A 100 -9.01 11.92 8.94
CA TYR A 100 -8.10 11.83 10.09
C TYR A 100 -6.90 12.80 9.99
N ASP A 101 -7.15 14.05 9.58
CA ASP A 101 -6.11 15.06 9.40
C ASP A 101 -5.36 15.38 10.72
N ASP A 102 -6.04 15.20 11.85
CA ASP A 102 -5.50 15.29 13.20
C ASP A 102 -4.40 14.26 13.51
N LEU A 103 -4.34 13.15 12.76
CA LEU A 103 -3.26 12.16 12.87
C LEU A 103 -1.98 12.55 12.11
N GLY A 104 -1.96 13.73 11.47
CA GLY A 104 -0.77 14.30 10.84
C GLY A 104 -0.19 13.43 9.73
N THR A 105 0.96 12.80 10.00
CA THR A 105 1.65 11.92 9.04
C THR A 105 0.92 10.60 8.80
N GLU A 106 0.02 10.21 9.70
CA GLU A 106 -0.79 8.97 9.58
C GLU A 106 -2.18 9.22 8.98
N ALA A 107 -2.49 10.46 8.61
CA ALA A 107 -3.76 10.83 7.97
C ALA A 107 -3.99 10.03 6.67
N LEU A 108 -5.26 9.72 6.38
CA LEU A 108 -5.64 9.05 5.14
C LEU A 108 -5.57 10.06 3.99
N ARG A 109 -4.69 9.82 3.02
CA ARG A 109 -4.47 10.70 1.87
C ARG A 109 -4.74 9.96 0.58
N ARG A 110 -5.45 10.59 -0.36
CA ARG A 110 -5.46 10.20 -1.77
C ARG A 110 -4.21 10.76 -2.41
N VAL A 111 -3.42 9.90 -3.02
CA VAL A 111 -2.17 10.27 -3.68
C VAL A 111 -2.24 9.81 -5.12
N GLU A 112 -2.01 10.73 -6.05
CA GLU A 112 -1.85 10.42 -7.47
C GLU A 112 -0.36 10.33 -7.77
N VAL A 113 0.03 9.27 -8.47
CA VAL A 113 1.43 8.97 -8.75
C VAL A 113 1.64 8.67 -10.22
N LYS A 114 2.84 8.99 -10.71
CA LYS A 114 3.30 8.70 -12.06
C LYS A 114 4.69 8.07 -11.99
N ASP A 115 4.90 7.01 -12.77
CA ASP A 115 6.16 6.27 -12.84
C ASP A 115 6.67 5.83 -11.44
N PHE A 116 5.75 5.42 -10.56
CA PHE A 116 6.06 5.01 -9.19
C PHE A 116 6.58 3.56 -9.17
N PRO A 117 7.87 3.33 -8.84
CA PRO A 117 8.45 2.00 -8.95
C PRO A 117 8.05 1.10 -7.78
N VAL A 118 7.57 -0.08 -8.11
CA VAL A 118 7.29 -1.17 -7.17
C VAL A 118 7.61 -2.51 -7.80
N PHE A 119 7.82 -3.51 -6.95
CA PHE A 119 7.97 -4.92 -7.34
C PHE A 119 6.74 -5.70 -6.91
N VAL A 120 6.34 -6.70 -7.69
CA VAL A 120 5.35 -7.69 -7.24
C VAL A 120 5.98 -8.51 -6.12
N GLY A 121 5.49 -8.32 -4.90
CA GLY A 121 5.92 -9.07 -3.72
C GLY A 121 5.16 -10.37 -3.56
N ILE A 122 3.83 -10.28 -3.55
CA ILE A 122 2.93 -11.45 -3.61
C ILE A 122 1.96 -11.27 -4.78
N ASP A 123 1.92 -12.26 -5.66
CA ASP A 123 1.02 -12.28 -6.81
C ASP A 123 -0.36 -12.90 -6.49
N THR A 124 -1.24 -12.91 -7.49
CA THR A 124 -2.61 -13.45 -7.39
C THR A 124 -2.66 -14.97 -7.30
N CYS A 125 -1.53 -15.66 -7.44
CA CYS A 125 -1.39 -17.11 -7.33
C CYS A 125 -0.74 -17.52 -6.00
N GLY A 126 -0.40 -16.56 -5.13
CA GLY A 126 0.21 -16.80 -3.83
C GLY A 126 1.72 -16.99 -3.89
N ASN A 127 2.35 -16.72 -5.03
CA ASN A 127 3.82 -16.70 -5.10
C ASN A 127 4.33 -15.49 -4.33
N ASP A 128 5.18 -15.73 -3.34
CA ASP A 128 5.87 -14.69 -2.58
C ASP A 128 7.36 -14.65 -2.99
N VAL A 129 7.88 -13.46 -3.26
CA VAL A 129 9.30 -13.25 -3.58
C VAL A 129 10.22 -13.69 -2.44
N TYR A 130 9.75 -13.62 -1.18
CA TYR A 130 10.53 -14.01 -0.01
C TYR A 130 10.56 -15.52 0.22
N ASP A 131 9.56 -16.28 -0.28
CA ASP A 131 9.55 -17.75 -0.16
C ASP A 131 10.66 -18.39 -1.01
N ARG A 132 11.16 -17.70 -2.05
CA ARG A 132 12.22 -18.18 -2.94
C ARG A 132 13.64 -17.85 -2.48
N ALA A 133 13.80 -17.02 -1.46
CA ALA A 133 15.12 -16.62 -0.95
C ALA A 133 15.78 -17.68 -0.03
N GLY A 134 15.13 -18.84 0.16
CA GLY A 134 15.62 -19.96 0.94
C GLY A 134 15.87 -21.25 0.15
N ALA A 135 16.01 -21.16 -1.19
CA ALA A 135 16.38 -22.28 -2.06
C ALA A 135 17.78 -22.09 -2.65
#